data_AF-A0A1R1PVA9-F1
#
_entry.id   AF-A0A1R1PVA9-F1
#
_cell.length_a   1.000
_cell.length_b   1.000
_cell.length_c   1.000
_cell.angle_alpha   90.00
_cell.angle_beta   90.00
_cell.angle_gamma   90.00
#
_symmetry.space_group_name_H-M   'P 1'
#
loop_
_entity.id
_entity.type
_entity.pdbx_description
1 polymer ?
#
loop_
_entity_poly.entity_id
_entity_poly.type
_entity_poly.pdbx_seq_one_letter_code
_entity_poly.pdbx_strand_id
1 'polypeptide(L)'
;MEDLTIANLDNIDYEYLEYLKILSQYVETSRRLEDKLKKSFMNLSSARSIVGHKNISPDQYDMRIKALTCVDIGDSNTILLKSELPKINKTFGGSTIHQKGSGDSTKVGNELNGQSQTLRNRKNKKDAQPEAEKKKITDPITMFGLLPPKPLKDSQAVFQSSLEEIIELANLQVKLMEKREYVTELKQKLKNLP
;
A
#
# COMPACT_ATOMS: atom_id res chain seq x y z
N MET A 1 -38.81 -41.01 -9.09
CA MET A 1 -37.79 -40.94 -8.02
C MET A 1 -36.41 -40.87 -8.63
N GLU A 2 -36.07 -41.70 -9.62
CA GLU A 2 -34.76 -41.69 -10.32
C GLU A 2 -34.38 -40.33 -10.92
N ASP A 3 -35.31 -39.61 -11.56
CA ASP A 3 -35.01 -38.29 -12.16
C ASP A 3 -34.59 -37.21 -11.13
N LEU A 4 -35.12 -37.29 -9.90
CA LEU A 4 -34.78 -36.35 -8.82
C LEU A 4 -33.40 -36.66 -8.22
N THR A 5 -33.02 -37.94 -8.16
CA THR A 5 -31.69 -38.36 -7.70
C THR A 5 -30.60 -37.99 -8.70
N ILE A 6 -30.87 -38.15 -10.00
CA ILE A 6 -29.96 -37.77 -11.09
C ILE A 6 -29.74 -36.25 -11.10
N ALA A 7 -30.82 -35.46 -11.04
CA ALA A 7 -30.72 -34.00 -10.99
C ALA A 7 -29.95 -33.47 -9.76
N ASN A 8 -30.05 -34.15 -8.61
CA ASN A 8 -29.29 -33.80 -7.42
C ASN A 8 -27.80 -34.16 -7.54
N LEU A 9 -27.46 -35.25 -8.24
CA LEU A 9 -26.06 -35.59 -8.55
C LEU A 9 -25.43 -34.55 -9.48
N ASP A 10 -26.12 -34.19 -10.56
CA ASP A 10 -25.66 -33.19 -11.53
C ASP A 10 -25.39 -31.83 -10.86
N ASN A 11 -26.21 -31.45 -9.87
CA ASN A 11 -26.02 -30.24 -9.08
C ASN A 11 -24.75 -30.31 -8.21
N ILE A 12 -24.50 -31.45 -7.54
CA ILE A 12 -23.28 -31.64 -6.74
C ILE A 12 -22.03 -31.57 -7.64
N ASP A 13 -22.09 -32.18 -8.82
CA ASP A 13 -20.98 -32.15 -9.77
C ASP A 13 -20.72 -30.73 -10.27
N TYR A 14 -21.77 -29.96 -10.58
CA TYR A 14 -21.66 -28.54 -10.93
C TYR A 14 -21.00 -27.71 -9.83
N GLU A 15 -21.45 -27.89 -8.57
CA GLU A 15 -20.87 -27.20 -7.42
C GLU A 15 -19.41 -27.58 -7.16
N TYR A 16 -19.05 -28.84 -7.41
CA TYR A 16 -17.68 -29.30 -7.31
C TYR A 16 -16.79 -28.71 -8.41
N LEU A 17 -17.30 -28.57 -9.64
CA LEU A 17 -16.60 -27.90 -10.72
C LEU A 17 -16.34 -26.43 -10.40
N GLU A 18 -17.32 -25.71 -9.84
CA GLU A 18 -17.13 -24.33 -9.43
C GLU A 18 -16.11 -24.22 -8.28
N TYR A 19 -16.15 -25.14 -7.31
CA TYR A 19 -15.13 -25.23 -6.26
C TYR A 19 -13.71 -25.42 -6.83
N LEU A 20 -13.53 -26.34 -7.78
CA LEU A 20 -12.24 -26.59 -8.42
C LEU A 20 -11.74 -25.38 -9.22
N LYS A 21 -12.65 -24.65 -9.86
CA LYS A 21 -12.33 -23.42 -10.58
C LYS A 21 -11.83 -22.32 -9.63
N ILE A 22 -12.52 -22.09 -8.52
CA ILE A 22 -12.09 -21.13 -7.49
C ILE A 22 -10.73 -21.57 -6.91
N LEU A 23 -10.51 -22.88 -6.73
CA LEU A 23 -9.24 -23.41 -6.26
C LEU A 23 -8.10 -23.15 -7.25
N SER A 24 -8.34 -23.31 -8.56
CA SER A 24 -7.36 -22.97 -9.60
C SER A 24 -7.00 -21.49 -9.54
N GLN A 25 -8.00 -20.61 -9.45
CA GLN A 25 -7.80 -19.17 -9.31
C GLN A 25 -6.99 -18.81 -8.06
N TYR A 26 -7.26 -19.47 -6.95
CA TYR A 26 -6.51 -19.31 -5.70
C TYR A 26 -5.03 -19.68 -5.88
N VAL A 27 -4.74 -20.84 -6.50
CA VAL A 27 -3.37 -21.30 -6.73
C VAL A 27 -2.62 -20.36 -7.68
N GLU A 28 -3.26 -19.93 -8.77
CA GLU A 28 -2.68 -18.98 -9.73
C GLU A 28 -2.34 -17.63 -9.08
N THR A 29 -3.28 -17.08 -8.32
CA THR A 29 -3.10 -15.82 -7.60
C THR A 29 -2.00 -15.95 -6.55
N SER A 30 -1.92 -17.09 -5.86
CA SER A 30 -0.88 -17.36 -4.86
C SER A 30 0.51 -17.39 -5.47
N ARG A 31 0.66 -18.02 -6.65
CA ARG A 31 1.94 -18.05 -7.37
C ARG A 31 2.37 -16.66 -7.83
N ARG A 32 1.43 -15.88 -8.38
CA ARG A 32 1.67 -14.49 -8.79
C ARG A 32 2.12 -13.62 -7.61
N LEU A 33 1.46 -13.77 -6.46
CA LEU A 33 1.83 -13.07 -5.24
C LEU A 33 3.23 -13.47 -4.77
N GLU A 34 3.55 -14.76 -4.79
CA GLU A 34 4.86 -15.27 -4.38
C GLU A 34 6.00 -14.64 -5.21
N ASP A 35 5.84 -14.56 -6.52
CA ASP A 35 6.83 -13.94 -7.41
C ASP A 35 7.01 -12.44 -7.13
N LYS A 36 5.91 -11.73 -6.88
CA LYS A 36 5.95 -10.31 -6.50
C LYS A 36 6.64 -10.12 -5.15
N LEU A 37 6.36 -10.96 -4.17
CA LEU A 37 6.98 -10.89 -2.84
C LEU A 37 8.48 -11.19 -2.93
N LYS A 38 8.90 -12.23 -3.66
CA LYS A 38 10.32 -12.53 -3.91
C LYS A 38 11.04 -11.32 -4.50
N LYS A 39 10.48 -10.72 -5.55
CA LYS A 39 11.04 -9.51 -6.18
C LYS A 39 11.13 -8.33 -5.20
N SER A 40 10.09 -8.12 -4.41
CA SER A 40 10.02 -7.02 -3.42
C SER A 40 11.07 -7.17 -2.32
N PHE A 41 11.25 -8.38 -1.79
CA PHE A 41 12.26 -8.66 -0.77
C PHE A 41 13.69 -8.58 -1.33
N MET A 42 13.91 -9.03 -2.56
CA MET A 42 15.20 -8.85 -3.23
C MET A 42 15.53 -7.36 -3.41
N ASN A 43 14.58 -6.55 -3.87
CA ASN A 43 14.73 -5.10 -3.99
C ASN A 43 15.03 -4.44 -2.63
N LEU A 44 14.37 -4.89 -1.55
CA LEU A 44 14.61 -4.39 -0.20
C LEU A 44 16.03 -4.74 0.29
N SER A 45 16.50 -5.96 -0.01
CA SER A 45 17.87 -6.40 0.27
C SER A 45 18.90 -5.54 -0.48
N SER A 46 18.67 -5.28 -1.77
CA SER A 46 19.51 -4.37 -2.56
C SER A 46 19.51 -2.95 -2.00
N ALA A 47 18.36 -2.42 -1.58
CA ALA A 47 18.27 -1.11 -0.94
C ALA A 47 19.12 -1.05 0.35
N ARG A 48 19.04 -2.08 1.21
CA ARG A 48 19.86 -2.19 2.43
C ARG A 48 21.36 -2.25 2.12
N SER A 49 21.74 -2.96 1.05
CA SER A 49 23.14 -3.02 0.62
C SER A 49 23.67 -1.66 0.16
N ILE A 50 22.85 -0.89 -0.57
CA ILE A 50 23.24 0.42 -1.11
C ILE A 50 23.32 1.50 -0.03
N VAL A 51 22.31 1.60 0.84
CA VAL A 51 22.20 2.70 1.82
C VAL A 51 22.86 2.34 3.15
N GLY A 52 23.12 1.06 3.38
CA GLY A 52 23.65 0.53 4.64
C GLY A 52 22.53 0.18 5.62
N HIS A 53 22.81 -0.82 6.45
CA HIS A 53 21.83 -1.44 7.36
C HIS A 53 21.25 -0.50 8.43
N LYS A 54 21.94 0.60 8.77
CA LYS A 54 21.48 1.57 9.79
C LYS A 54 20.36 2.48 9.30
N ASN A 55 20.35 2.75 7.99
CA ASN A 55 19.46 3.73 7.37
C ASN A 55 18.14 3.13 6.89
N ILE A 56 18.07 1.79 6.78
CA ILE A 56 16.85 1.03 6.49
C ILE A 56 16.75 -0.04 7.58
N SER A 57 16.22 0.39 8.73
CA SER A 57 16.03 -0.42 9.95
C SER A 57 14.64 -0.12 10.52
N PRO A 58 14.01 -1.07 11.27
CA PRO A 58 12.84 -0.77 12.08
C PRO A 58 12.99 0.47 12.97
N ASP A 59 14.21 0.80 13.42
CA ASP A 59 14.48 1.97 14.26
C ASP A 59 14.22 3.31 13.56
N GLN A 60 14.18 3.32 12.22
CA GLN A 60 13.89 4.51 11.42
C GLN A 60 12.39 4.75 11.24
N TYR A 61 11.54 3.88 11.80
CA TYR A 61 10.09 4.01 11.69
C TYR A 61 9.59 5.17 12.56
N ASP A 62 9.04 6.19 11.91
CA ASP A 62 8.37 7.30 12.59
C ASP A 62 6.93 6.92 12.94
N MET A 63 6.65 6.77 14.22
CA MET A 63 5.33 6.43 14.77
C MET A 63 4.23 7.44 14.43
N ARG A 64 4.59 8.64 13.94
CA ARG A 64 3.63 9.65 13.49
C ARG A 64 3.03 9.31 12.12
N ILE A 65 3.67 8.42 11.36
CA ILE A 65 3.17 7.99 10.06
C ILE A 65 1.99 7.04 10.25
N LYS A 66 0.93 7.32 9.51
CA LYS A 66 -0.29 6.51 9.51
C LYS A 66 -0.34 5.64 8.26
N ALA A 67 -1.08 4.55 8.33
CA ALA A 67 -1.33 3.68 7.18
C ALA A 67 -1.97 4.50 6.05
N LEU A 68 -1.42 4.38 4.84
CA LEU A 68 -1.95 5.03 3.64
C LEU A 68 -3.15 4.29 3.05
N THR A 69 -3.23 2.99 3.34
CA THR A 69 -4.24 2.10 2.78
C THR A 69 -4.91 1.39 3.94
N CYS A 70 -6.24 1.42 3.95
CA CYS A 70 -7.06 0.70 4.90
C CYS A 70 -7.91 -0.33 4.16
N VAL A 71 -8.28 -1.38 4.87
CA VAL A 71 -9.11 -2.46 4.35
C VAL A 71 -10.30 -2.60 5.29
N ASP A 72 -11.47 -2.82 4.74
CA ASP A 72 -12.72 -2.98 5.46
C ASP A 72 -13.30 -4.38 5.22
N ILE A 73 -14.15 -4.85 6.13
CA ILE A 73 -14.86 -6.12 5.99
C ILE A 73 -16.31 -5.78 5.67
N GLY A 74 -16.75 -6.16 4.47
CA GLY A 74 -18.13 -5.99 4.03
C GLY A 74 -19.09 -7.01 4.66
N ASP A 75 -20.38 -6.82 4.40
CA ASP A 75 -21.47 -7.60 5.02
C ASP A 75 -21.39 -9.11 4.75
N SER A 76 -20.79 -9.52 3.63
CA SER A 76 -20.61 -10.93 3.25
C SER A 76 -19.24 -11.49 3.62
N ASN A 77 -18.60 -10.95 4.67
CA ASN A 77 -17.22 -11.28 5.06
C ASN A 77 -16.19 -11.09 3.92
N THR A 78 -16.55 -10.27 2.93
CA THR A 78 -15.69 -9.92 1.80
C THR A 78 -14.82 -8.74 2.19
N ILE A 79 -13.53 -8.89 1.97
CA ILE A 79 -12.52 -7.90 2.28
C ILE A 79 -12.48 -6.88 1.14
N LEU A 80 -12.73 -5.62 1.45
CA LEU A 80 -12.80 -4.52 0.49
C LEU A 80 -11.66 -3.52 0.74
N LEU A 81 -11.00 -3.11 -0.35
CA LEU A 81 -9.98 -2.07 -0.29
C LEU A 81 -10.64 -0.70 -0.12
N LYS A 82 -10.43 -0.06 1.03
CA LYS A 82 -10.88 1.31 1.27
C LYS A 82 -9.83 2.28 0.74
N SER A 83 -9.90 2.59 -0.56
CA SER A 83 -8.94 3.49 -1.22
C SER A 83 -9.26 4.97 -0.95
N GLU A 84 -9.10 5.40 0.30
CA GLU A 84 -8.87 6.82 0.54
C GLU A 84 -7.38 7.08 0.32
N LEU A 85 -6.96 7.27 -0.93
CA LEU A 85 -5.68 7.91 -1.23
C LEU A 85 -5.91 9.43 -1.28
N PRO A 86 -5.73 10.17 -0.18
CA PRO A 86 -5.52 11.60 -0.27
C PRO A 86 -4.26 11.79 -1.11
N LYS A 87 -4.41 12.54 -2.21
CA LYS A 87 -3.34 12.88 -3.15
C LYS A 87 -2.10 13.28 -2.35
N ILE A 88 -1.06 12.45 -2.41
CA ILE A 88 0.25 12.75 -1.81
C ILE A 88 0.73 14.02 -2.50
N ASN A 89 0.76 15.14 -1.78
CA ASN A 89 1.37 16.36 -2.28
C ASN A 89 2.87 16.09 -2.36
N LYS A 90 3.36 15.77 -3.57
CA LYS A 90 4.79 15.76 -3.87
C LYS A 90 5.30 17.21 -3.86
N THR A 91 5.37 17.84 -2.70
CA THR A 91 6.19 19.05 -2.54
C THR A 91 7.64 18.61 -2.55
N PHE A 92 8.18 18.38 -3.75
CA PHE A 92 9.59 18.61 -3.97
C PHE A 92 9.82 20.07 -3.60
N GLY A 93 10.58 20.32 -2.54
CA GLY A 93 11.10 21.63 -2.23
C GLY A 93 11.97 22.08 -3.39
N GLY A 94 11.34 22.70 -4.38
CA GLY A 94 12.00 23.47 -5.41
C GLY A 94 12.64 24.66 -4.72
N SER A 95 13.87 24.46 -4.24
CA SER A 95 14.80 25.56 -4.12
C SER A 95 14.98 26.08 -5.54
N THR A 96 14.32 27.18 -5.84
CA THR A 96 14.44 27.91 -7.09
C THR A 96 15.89 28.35 -7.20
N ILE A 97 16.73 27.51 -7.82
CA ILE A 97 18.05 27.91 -8.27
C ILE A 97 17.78 28.91 -9.40
N HIS A 98 17.82 30.19 -9.06
CA HIS A 98 18.01 31.26 -10.03
C HIS A 98 19.33 31.01 -10.77
N GLN A 99 19.28 30.29 -11.89
CA GLN A 99 20.32 30.39 -12.91
C GLN A 99 20.15 31.76 -13.59
N LYS A 100 20.83 32.76 -13.04
CA LYS A 100 21.04 34.04 -13.71
C LYS A 100 22.19 33.85 -14.69
N GLY A 101 21.92 34.12 -15.96
CA GLY A 101 22.82 33.90 -17.07
C GLY A 101 24.18 34.58 -16.92
N SER A 102 25.18 33.88 -17.44
CA SER A 102 26.52 34.35 -17.76
C SER A 102 26.47 35.59 -18.67
N GLY A 103 26.90 36.72 -18.13
CA GLY A 103 27.15 37.96 -18.85
C GLY A 103 28.35 38.65 -18.21
N ASP A 104 29.45 38.62 -18.93
CA ASP A 104 30.74 39.23 -18.64
C ASP A 104 30.63 40.74 -18.41
N SER A 105 31.24 41.26 -17.33
CA SER A 105 31.89 42.59 -17.26
C SER A 105 32.43 42.90 -15.86
N THR A 106 33.73 43.13 -15.87
CA THR A 106 34.65 43.75 -14.92
C THR A 106 34.05 44.89 -14.05
N LYS A 107 34.34 44.92 -12.74
CA LYS A 107 35.06 46.01 -12.02
C LYS A 107 34.83 46.05 -10.49
N VAL A 108 35.98 46.01 -9.79
CA VAL A 108 36.40 46.82 -8.62
C VAL A 108 35.78 46.50 -7.25
N GLY A 109 36.69 46.34 -6.28
CA GLY A 109 36.42 45.87 -4.92
C GLY A 109 35.91 46.95 -3.96
N ASN A 110 35.46 46.49 -2.80
CA ASN A 110 35.84 47.10 -1.53
C ASN A 110 35.57 46.13 -0.38
N GLU A 111 36.48 46.22 0.58
CA GLU A 111 36.66 45.37 1.73
C GLU A 111 35.87 45.92 2.95
N LEU A 112 35.50 44.99 3.84
CA LEU A 112 35.35 45.15 5.30
C LEU A 112 34.03 45.71 5.91
N ASN A 113 33.53 44.88 6.85
CA ASN A 113 33.11 45.21 8.22
C ASN A 113 31.61 45.41 8.54
N GLY A 114 31.20 44.86 9.70
CA GLY A 114 30.23 45.51 10.57
C GLY A 114 28.88 44.82 10.83
N GLN A 115 28.86 43.97 11.86
CA GLN A 115 27.92 43.99 13.01
C GLN A 115 26.38 43.90 12.80
N SER A 116 25.85 42.80 13.37
CA SER A 116 24.77 42.76 14.39
C SER A 116 23.63 43.78 14.31
N GLN A 117 22.40 43.31 14.03
CA GLN A 117 21.21 43.78 14.77
C GLN A 117 20.18 42.65 14.94
N THR A 118 20.09 42.15 16.18
CA THR A 118 18.88 41.60 16.77
C THR A 118 17.78 42.66 16.84
N LEU A 119 16.51 42.30 16.63
CA LEU A 119 15.38 42.55 17.57
C LEU A 119 14.00 42.43 16.88
N ARG A 120 13.21 41.50 17.42
CA ARG A 120 11.76 41.57 17.70
C ARG A 120 10.84 42.28 16.69
N ASN A 121 9.99 41.49 16.04
CA ASN A 121 8.58 41.89 15.87
C ASN A 121 7.66 40.82 16.48
N ARG A 122 7.08 41.15 17.63
CA ARG A 122 6.15 40.35 18.42
C ARG A 122 4.89 41.18 18.61
N LYS A 123 3.82 40.87 17.86
CA LYS A 123 2.38 41.21 18.04
C LYS A 123 1.69 40.93 16.70
N ASN A 124 0.55 40.25 16.58
CA ASN A 124 -0.57 40.04 17.48
C ASN A 124 -1.20 38.67 17.24
N LYS A 125 -1.61 38.02 18.34
CA LYS A 125 -2.65 36.97 18.33
C LYS A 125 -3.96 37.62 17.88
N LYS A 126 -4.59 37.07 16.85
CA LYS A 126 -6.04 37.14 16.66
C LYS A 126 -6.54 35.71 16.58
N ASP A 127 -7.56 35.46 17.38
CA ASP A 127 -8.22 34.18 17.57
C ASP A 127 -8.71 33.63 16.24
N ALA A 128 -8.05 32.57 15.78
CA ALA A 128 -8.57 31.68 14.76
C ALA A 128 -9.03 30.42 15.49
N GLN A 129 -10.31 30.10 15.37
CA GLN A 129 -10.89 28.82 15.72
C GLN A 129 -10.01 27.68 15.19
N PRO A 130 -9.97 26.50 15.85
CA PRO A 130 -9.27 25.35 15.29
C PRO A 130 -10.05 24.84 14.08
N GLU A 131 -9.83 25.46 12.92
CA GLU A 131 -9.99 24.78 11.63
C GLU A 131 -9.14 23.52 11.72
N ALA A 132 -9.78 22.37 11.60
CA ALA A 132 -9.11 21.09 11.57
C ALA A 132 -8.00 21.14 10.52
N GLU A 133 -6.75 21.29 10.99
CA GLU A 133 -5.57 21.29 10.12
C GLU A 133 -5.65 20.05 9.24
N LYS A 134 -5.83 20.25 7.93
CA LYS A 134 -5.78 19.17 6.95
C LYS A 134 -4.39 18.54 7.06
N LYS A 135 -4.29 17.44 7.81
CA LYS A 135 -3.02 16.76 8.08
C LYS A 135 -2.41 16.40 6.74
N LYS A 136 -1.28 17.03 6.41
CA LYS A 136 -0.51 16.73 5.22
C LYS A 136 -0.06 15.28 5.32
N ILE A 137 -0.53 14.44 4.41
CA ILE A 137 -0.14 13.04 4.38
C ILE A 137 1.20 12.96 3.67
N THR A 138 2.22 12.64 4.47
CA THR A 138 3.60 12.47 4.02
C THR A 138 3.78 11.05 3.52
N ASP A 139 4.49 10.90 2.40
CA ASP A 139 4.84 9.59 1.87
C ASP A 139 5.78 8.86 2.85
N PRO A 140 5.42 7.66 3.35
CA PRO A 140 6.22 6.91 4.30
C PRO A 140 7.64 6.62 3.83
N ILE A 141 7.88 6.58 2.51
CA ILE A 141 9.22 6.31 2.00
C ILE A 141 10.23 7.42 2.32
N THR A 142 9.76 8.64 2.58
CA THR A 142 10.62 9.78 2.93
C THR A 142 11.22 9.67 4.33
N MET A 143 10.75 8.75 5.17
CA MET A 143 11.38 8.44 6.46
C MET A 143 12.82 7.92 6.30
N PHE A 144 13.12 7.27 5.19
CA PHE A 144 14.43 6.63 4.94
C PHE A 144 15.45 7.58 4.27
N GLY A 145 15.19 8.89 4.32
CA GLY A 145 16.08 9.94 3.81
C GLY A 145 15.43 10.82 2.74
N LEU A 146 16.10 11.95 2.46
CA LEU A 146 15.62 12.96 1.50
C LEU A 146 15.42 12.39 0.09
N LEU A 147 16.28 11.45 -0.33
CA LEU A 147 16.18 10.77 -1.60
C LEU A 147 16.29 9.25 -1.41
N PRO A 148 15.16 8.52 -1.31
CA PRO A 148 15.20 7.09 -1.14
C PRO A 148 15.74 6.40 -2.41
N PRO A 149 16.54 5.33 -2.27
CA PRO A 149 17.16 4.64 -3.39
C PRO A 149 16.09 3.98 -4.27
N LYS A 150 16.39 3.83 -5.56
CA LYS A 150 15.43 3.26 -6.54
C LYS A 150 14.90 1.88 -6.11
N PRO A 151 15.72 0.91 -5.65
CA PRO A 151 15.20 -0.39 -5.22
C PRO A 151 14.19 -0.30 -4.07
N LEU A 152 14.32 0.70 -3.18
CA LEU A 152 13.34 0.90 -2.10
C LEU A 152 11.99 1.40 -2.65
N LYS A 153 12.03 2.34 -3.60
CA LYS A 153 10.82 2.82 -4.30
C LYS A 153 10.15 1.70 -5.08
N ASP A 154 10.94 0.90 -5.80
CA ASP A 154 10.43 -0.25 -6.55
C ASP A 154 9.81 -1.29 -5.60
N SER A 155 10.44 -1.57 -4.47
CA SER A 155 9.92 -2.48 -3.44
C SER A 155 8.58 -1.99 -2.89
N GLN A 156 8.47 -0.70 -2.53
CA GLN A 156 7.22 -0.09 -2.05
C GLN A 156 6.09 -0.23 -3.07
N ALA A 157 6.35 0.08 -4.34
CA ALA A 157 5.34 -0.01 -5.40
C ALA A 157 4.85 -1.45 -5.62
N VAL A 158 5.76 -2.43 -5.61
CA VAL A 158 5.38 -3.84 -5.76
C VAL A 158 4.59 -4.31 -4.54
N PHE A 159 5.00 -3.98 -3.31
CA PHE A 159 4.23 -4.31 -2.09
C PHE A 159 2.83 -3.70 -2.09
N GLN A 160 2.67 -2.45 -2.55
CA GLN A 160 1.36 -1.84 -2.72
C GLN A 160 0.48 -2.63 -3.70
N SER A 161 1.02 -3.04 -4.85
CA SER A 161 0.29 -3.89 -5.80
C SER A 161 0.03 -5.31 -5.29
N SER A 162 0.90 -5.85 -4.43
CA SER A 162 0.73 -7.17 -3.82
C SER A 162 -0.37 -7.17 -2.77
N LEU A 163 -0.66 -6.03 -2.14
CA LEU A 163 -1.76 -5.93 -1.18
C LEU A 163 -3.12 -6.24 -1.84
N GLU A 164 -3.32 -5.78 -3.09
CA GLU A 164 -4.53 -6.09 -3.86
C GLU A 164 -4.67 -7.60 -4.08
N GLU A 165 -3.58 -8.30 -4.40
CA GLU A 165 -3.57 -9.75 -4.58
C GLU A 165 -3.76 -10.52 -3.27
N ILE A 166 -3.28 -9.99 -2.15
CA ILE A 166 -3.51 -10.57 -0.82
C ILE A 166 -5.01 -10.49 -0.47
N ILE A 167 -5.65 -9.35 -0.77
CA ILE A 167 -7.10 -9.18 -0.58
C ILE A 167 -7.88 -10.14 -1.47
N GLU A 168 -7.49 -10.26 -2.75
CA GLU A 168 -8.08 -11.23 -3.68
C GLU A 168 -7.97 -12.66 -3.15
N LEU A 169 -6.80 -13.09 -2.68
CA LEU A 169 -6.59 -14.41 -2.10
C LEU A 169 -7.45 -14.66 -0.87
N ALA A 170 -7.52 -13.69 0.04
CA ALA A 170 -8.33 -13.82 1.25
C ALA A 170 -9.82 -13.96 0.90
N ASN A 171 -10.31 -13.20 -0.08
CA ASN A 171 -11.67 -13.35 -0.59
C ASN A 171 -11.92 -14.70 -1.28
N LEU A 172 -10.94 -15.22 -2.04
CA LEU A 172 -11.02 -16.55 -2.62
C LEU A 172 -11.06 -17.64 -1.54
N GLN A 173 -10.33 -17.49 -0.44
CA GLN A 173 -10.38 -18.41 0.70
C GLN A 173 -11.76 -18.45 1.34
N VAL A 174 -12.38 -17.28 1.58
CA VAL A 174 -13.74 -17.20 2.12
C VAL A 174 -14.71 -17.95 1.21
N LYS A 175 -14.68 -17.68 -0.11
CA LYS A 175 -15.52 -18.38 -1.09
C LYS A 175 -15.30 -19.89 -1.13
N LEU A 176 -14.05 -20.34 -1.00
CA LEU A 176 -13.74 -21.78 -0.95
C LEU A 176 -14.33 -22.44 0.30
N MET A 177 -14.30 -21.75 1.44
CA MET A 177 -14.91 -22.26 2.67
C MET A 177 -16.44 -22.35 2.54
N GLU A 178 -17.08 -21.30 2.03
CA GLU A 178 -18.53 -21.27 1.77
C GLU A 178 -18.96 -22.39 0.82
N LYS A 179 -18.26 -22.57 -0.31
CA LYS A 179 -18.56 -23.65 -1.27
C LYS A 179 -18.35 -25.04 -0.67
N ARG A 180 -17.32 -25.23 0.14
CA ARG A 180 -17.08 -26.49 0.83
C ARG A 180 -18.21 -26.84 1.79
N GLU A 181 -18.69 -25.87 2.56
CA GLU A 181 -19.83 -26.04 3.47
C GLU A 181 -21.09 -26.42 2.69
N TYR A 182 -21.41 -25.67 1.63
CA TYR A 182 -22.57 -25.95 0.78
C TYR A 182 -22.56 -27.35 0.16
N VAL A 183 -21.43 -27.78 -0.41
CA VAL A 183 -21.30 -29.15 -0.97
C VAL A 183 -21.46 -30.21 0.13
N THR A 184 -20.98 -29.94 1.34
CA THR A 184 -21.13 -30.87 2.46
C THR A 184 -22.59 -31.01 2.88
N GLU A 185 -23.34 -29.91 2.92
CA GLU A 185 -24.78 -29.93 3.20
C GLU A 185 -25.57 -30.67 2.13
N LEU A 186 -25.27 -30.45 0.84
CA LEU A 186 -25.92 -31.16 -0.27
C LEU A 186 -25.71 -32.67 -0.17
N LYS A 187 -24.48 -33.10 0.15
CA LYS A 187 -24.16 -34.52 0.35
C LYS A 187 -24.90 -35.13 1.54
N GLN A 188 -25.07 -34.38 2.63
CA GLN A 188 -25.85 -34.83 3.78
C GLN A 188 -27.34 -34.97 3.44
N LYS A 189 -27.91 -34.00 2.72
CA LYS A 189 -29.31 -34.04 2.26
C LYS A 189 -29.57 -35.24 1.36
N LEU A 190 -28.64 -35.56 0.45
CA LEU A 190 -28.72 -36.74 -0.40
C LEU A 190 -28.68 -38.05 0.42
N LYS A 191 -27.81 -38.12 1.44
CA LYS A 191 -27.68 -39.31 2.30
C LYS A 191 -28.91 -39.57 3.16
N ASN A 192 -29.63 -38.51 3.53
CA ASN A 192 -30.82 -38.57 4.39
C ASN A 192 -32.12 -38.74 3.59
N LEU A 193 -32.05 -38.88 2.26
CA LEU A 193 -33.21 -39.12 1.41
C LEU A 193 -33.64 -40.61 1.53
N PRO A 194 -34.92 -40.91 1.79
CA PRO A 194 -35.41 -42.29 1.99
C PRO A 194 -35.43 -43.12 0.72
#